data_AF-A0A3Q0RF58-F1
#
_entry.id   AF-A0A3Q0RF58-F1
#
_cell.length_a   1.000
_cell.length_b   1.000
_cell.length_c   1.000
_cell.angle_alpha   90.00
_cell.angle_beta   90.00
_cell.angle_gamma   90.00
#
_symmetry.space_group_name_H-M   'P 1'
#
loop_
_entity.id
_entity.type
_entity.pdbx_description
1 polymer ?
#
loop_
_entity_poly.entity_id
_entity_poly.type
_entity_poly.pdbx_seq_one_letter_code
_entity_poly.pdbx_strand_id
1 'polypeptide(L)' 'MSAERFEKKETIDLRKRYIGPSCKIFFSHDPIKIVQAKGQYMYDENGQRYLDCINNVAHALKPTTWPSD' A
#
# COMPACT_ATOMS: atom_id res chain seq x y z
N MET A 1 -8.01 -13.08 -8.71
CA MET A 1 -7.98 -11.61 -8.79
C MET A 1 -8.85 -11.07 -7.67
N SER A 2 -8.28 -10.68 -6.54
CA SER A 2 -9.01 -9.95 -5.50
C SER A 2 -8.40 -8.56 -5.48
N ALA A 3 -8.78 -7.74 -6.45
CA ALA A 3 -8.26 -6.39 -6.59
C ALA A 3 -9.44 -5.42 -6.51
N GLU A 4 -9.44 -4.64 -5.44
CA GLU A 4 -10.13 -3.36 -5.29
C GLU A 4 -11.66 -3.40 -5.17
N ARG A 5 -12.17 -3.37 -3.93
CA ARG A 5 -13.63 -3.26 -3.68
C ARG A 5 -14.20 -1.86 -3.97
N PHE A 6 -13.35 -0.82 -3.97
CA PHE A 6 -13.75 0.59 -4.06
C PHE A 6 -12.74 1.37 -4.88
N GLU A 7 -13.18 2.40 -5.61
CA GLU A 7 -12.27 3.29 -6.36
C GLU A 7 -11.42 4.17 -5.42
N LYS A 8 -10.34 4.77 -5.94
CA LYS A 8 -9.47 5.69 -5.18
C LYS A 8 -10.27 6.83 -4.54
N LYS A 9 -11.19 7.44 -5.30
CA LYS A 9 -12.04 8.55 -4.81
C LYS A 9 -12.93 8.11 -3.66
N GLU A 10 -13.64 7.00 -3.82
CA GLU A 10 -14.50 6.44 -2.79
C GLU A 10 -13.72 6.06 -1.53
N THR A 11 -12.52 5.50 -1.69
CA THR A 11 -11.62 5.17 -0.56
C THR A 11 -11.25 6.41 0.25
N ILE A 12 -10.99 7.54 -0.43
CA ILE A 12 -10.68 8.82 0.23
C ILE A 12 -11.90 9.38 0.96
N ASP A 13 -13.10 9.27 0.37
CA ASP A 13 -14.33 9.75 1.00
C ASP A 13 -14.69 8.91 2.25
N LEU A 14 -14.52 7.58 2.17
CA LEU A 14 -14.64 6.69 3.32
C LEU A 14 -13.61 7.02 4.40
N ARG A 15 -12.36 7.29 4.03
CA ARG A 15 -11.32 7.71 4.99
C ARG A 15 -11.73 8.97 5.74
N LYS A 16 -12.23 10.00 5.05
CA LYS A 16 -12.68 11.25 5.70
C LYS A 16 -13.85 11.02 6.66
N ARG A 17 -14.69 10.04 6.37
CA ARG A 17 -15.85 9.69 7.21
C ARG A 17 -15.47 8.90 8.45
N TYR A 18 -14.52 7.98 8.34
CA TYR A 18 -14.24 6.98 9.38
C TYR A 18 -12.89 7.14 10.09
N ILE A 19 -11.92 7.84 9.51
CA ILE A 19 -10.58 8.03 10.08
C ILE A 19 -10.41 9.49 10.52
N GLY A 20 -9.97 9.67 11.77
CA GLY A 20 -9.76 10.98 12.37
C GLY A 20 -8.61 11.77 11.69
N PRO A 21 -8.67 13.12 11.71
CA PRO A 21 -7.69 13.99 11.03
C PRO A 21 -6.28 13.93 11.63
N SER A 22 -6.11 13.36 12.82
CA SER A 22 -4.80 13.10 13.44
C SER A 22 -3.97 12.08 12.67
N CYS A 23 -4.62 11.13 11.97
CA CYS A 23 -3.95 10.17 11.11
C CYS A 23 -3.65 10.84 9.75
N LYS A 24 -2.51 11.54 9.66
CA LYS A 24 -2.09 12.17 8.41
C LYS A 24 -1.59 11.14 7.40
N ILE A 25 -1.83 11.43 6.12
CA ILE A 25 -1.26 10.71 4.99
C ILE A 25 0.08 11.37 4.61
N PHE A 26 1.06 10.55 4.23
CA PHE A 26 2.38 11.04 3.82
C PHE A 26 2.31 11.92 2.57
N PHE A 27 1.49 11.52 1.59
CA PHE A 27 1.27 12.24 0.35
C PHE A 27 -0.11 12.90 0.36
N SER A 28 -0.20 14.12 0.88
CA SER A 28 -1.49 14.80 1.06
C SER A 28 -2.07 15.43 -0.19
N HIS A 29 -1.22 15.83 -1.15
CA HIS A 29 -1.65 16.47 -2.40
C HIS A 29 -2.11 15.44 -3.43
N ASP A 30 -1.33 14.37 -3.64
CA ASP A 30 -1.70 13.22 -4.45
C ASP A 30 -1.53 11.93 -3.63
N PRO A 31 -2.58 11.48 -2.92
CA PRO A 31 -2.52 10.28 -2.11
C PRO A 31 -2.26 9.05 -2.97
N ILE A 32 -1.29 8.23 -2.60
CA ILE A 32 -1.02 6.96 -3.28
C ILE A 32 -1.88 5.88 -2.63
N LYS A 33 -2.67 5.16 -3.42
CA LYS A 33 -3.48 4.05 -2.93
C LYS A 33 -2.74 2.74 -3.17
N ILE A 34 -2.16 2.19 -2.12
CA ILE A 34 -1.46 0.90 -2.20
C ILE A 34 -2.47 -0.24 -2.07
N VAL A 35 -2.45 -1.16 -3.02
CA VAL A 35 -3.43 -2.25 -3.16
C VAL A 35 -2.80 -3.61 -2.92
N GLN A 36 -1.49 -3.70 -3.12
CA GLN A 36 -0.70 -4.92 -2.93
C GLN A 36 0.73 -4.57 -2.52
N ALA A 37 1.38 -5.46 -1.78
CA ALA A 37 2.82 -5.41 -1.51
C ALA A 37 3.46 -6.78 -1.71
N LYS A 38 4.72 -6.80 -2.16
CA LYS A 38 5.55 -8.00 -2.29
C LYS A 38 7.01 -7.65 -1.99
N GLY A 39 7.55 -8.22 -0.91
CA GLY A 39 8.91 -7.92 -0.46
C GLY A 39 9.07 -6.42 -0.16
N GLN A 40 10.08 -5.79 -0.77
CA GLN A 40 10.38 -4.36 -0.64
C GLN A 40 9.49 -3.44 -1.51
N TYR A 41 8.58 -4.01 -2.31
CA TYR A 41 7.81 -3.26 -3.29
C TYR A 41 6.33 -3.19 -2.93
N MET A 42 5.76 -2.01 -3.12
CA MET A 42 4.33 -1.75 -3.06
C MET A 42 3.78 -1.46 -4.46
N TYR A 43 2.52 -1.77 -4.69
CA TYR A 43 1.84 -1.61 -5.96
C TYR A 43 0.57 -0.81 -5.75
N ASP A 44 0.34 0.18 -6.62
CA ASP A 44 -0.91 0.92 -6.64
C ASP A 44 -1.99 0.22 -7.50
N GLU A 45 -3.17 0.85 -7.59
CA GLU A 45 -4.30 0.37 -8.36
C GLU A 45 -4.04 0.24 -9.87
N ASN A 46 -3.04 0.96 -10.39
CA ASN A 46 -2.62 0.91 -11.79
C ASN A 46 -1.49 -0.11 -12.01
N GLY A 47 -1.04 -0.80 -10.95
CA GLY A 47 0.09 -1.72 -10.98
C GLY A 47 1.45 -1.02 -11.00
N GLN A 48 1.50 0.29 -10.79
CA GLN A 48 2.77 1.02 -10.67
C GLN A 48 3.49 0.55 -9.42
N ARG A 49 4.79 0.27 -9.56
CA ARG A 49 5.64 -0.26 -8.49
C ARG A 49 6.35 0.88 -7.78
N TYR A 50 6.30 0.86 -6.45
CA TYR A 50 6.98 1.79 -5.55
C TYR A 50 7.94 1.01 -4.64
N LEU A 51 9.14 1.56 -4.41
CA LEU A 51 10.08 1.00 -3.42
C LEU A 51 9.69 1.52 -2.03
N ASP A 52 9.50 0.62 -1.09
CA ASP A 52 9.19 0.97 0.30
C ASP A 52 10.45 1.41 1.04
N CYS A 53 10.63 2.73 1.16
CA CYS A 53 11.73 3.35 1.91
C CYS A 53 11.28 3.90 3.28
N ILE A 54 10.04 3.68 3.68
CA ILE A 54 9.44 4.31 4.87
C ILE A 54 9.31 3.31 6.02
N ASN A 55 9.12 2.02 5.74
CA ASN A 55 9.02 1.03 6.80
C ASN A 55 10.37 0.72 7.46
N ASN A 56 10.48 1.07 8.75
CA ASN A 56 11.67 0.87 9.59
C ASN A 56 11.90 -0.60 10.00
N VAL A 57 10.87 -1.46 9.98
CA VAL A 57 11.00 -2.91 10.25
C VAL A 57 10.19 -3.70 9.23
N ALA A 58 10.85 -4.24 8.21
CA ALA A 58 10.26 -5.21 7.30
C ALA A 58 10.13 -6.59 8.01
N HIS A 59 9.16 -6.77 8.91
CA HIS A 59 8.89 -8.07 9.54
C HIS A 59 8.17 -9.07 8.62
N ALA A 60 8.54 -9.11 7.33
CA ALA A 60 8.02 -10.07 6.37
C ALA A 60 8.99 -10.30 5.21
N LEU A 61 10.29 -10.41 5.49
CA LEU A 61 11.22 -11.10 4.59
C LEU A 61 11.34 -12.55 5.07
N LYS A 62 10.24 -13.32 5.03
CA LYS A 62 10.39 -14.76 4.89
C LYS A 62 10.57 -15.02 3.39
N PRO A 63 11.75 -15.48 2.94
CA PRO A 63 11.94 -15.84 1.55
C PRO A 63 11.03 -17.04 1.28
N THR A 64 9.91 -16.84 0.58
CA THR A 64 8.98 -17.94 0.30
C THR A 64 9.43 -18.89 -0.80
N THR A 65 10.62 -18.72 -1.38
CA THR A 65 11.31 -19.75 -2.17
C THR A 65 12.74 -19.29 -2.48
N TRP A 66 13.70 -19.69 -1.64
CA TRP A 66 15.04 -19.94 -2.17
C TRP A 66 14.96 -21.30 -2.85
N PRO A 67 15.33 -21.45 -4.14
CA PRO A 67 15.53 -22.79 -4.69
C PRO A 67 16.70 -23.40 -3.93
N SER A 68 16.39 -24.39 -3.11
CA SER A 68 17.38 -25.34 -2.62
C SER A 68 17.88 -26.13 -3.84
N ASP A 69 18.97 -25.66 -4.42
CA ASP A 69 20.01 -26.53 -4.93
C ASP A 69 20.86 -27.03 -3.76
#